data_AF-A0A7W9CN88-F1
#
_entry.id   AF-A0A7W9CN88-F1
#
_cell.length_a   1.000
_cell.length_b   1.000
_cell.length_c   1.000
_cell.angle_alpha   90.00
_cell.angle_beta   90.00
_cell.angle_gamma   90.00
#
_symmetry.space_group_name_H-M   'P 1'
#
loop_
_entity.id
_entity.type
_entity.pdbx_description
1 polymer ?
#
loop_
_entity_poly.entity_id
_entity_poly.type
_entity_poly.pdbx_seq_one_letter_code
_entity_poly.pdbx_strand_id
1 'polypeptide(L)'
;MVNDPEEADTLAKARLGADESAEWSPRVSEFDLTAHMLRELIHETRMMRAVLIQANGGKPGEMKPFPAPRTEIDAAVERLEREWTVDFLGKLGFDESYI
;
A
#
# COMPACT_ATOMS: atom_id res chain seq x y z
N MET A 1 15.89 -4.11 -7.14
CA MET A 1 16.35 -2.74 -6.88
C MET A 1 15.13 -1.97 -6.39
N VAL A 2 14.76 -2.19 -5.12
CA VAL A 2 13.54 -1.64 -4.44
C VAL A 2 13.88 -1.26 -2.97
N ASN A 3 15.15 -1.46 -2.56
CA ASN A 3 15.65 -1.17 -1.20
C ASN A 3 16.60 0.03 -1.20
N ASP A 4 16.69 0.79 -2.30
CA ASP A 4 17.51 2.00 -2.35
C ASP A 4 16.68 3.19 -1.82
N PRO A 5 17.14 3.89 -0.76
CA PRO A 5 16.39 4.99 -0.14
C PRO A 5 16.03 6.14 -1.10
N GLU A 6 16.87 6.42 -2.09
CA GLU A 6 16.64 7.53 -3.03
C GLU A 6 15.55 7.20 -4.07
N GLU A 7 15.55 5.96 -4.57
CA GLU A 7 14.49 5.47 -5.47
C GLU A 7 13.15 5.35 -4.71
N ALA A 8 13.19 4.98 -3.44
CA ALA A 8 12.01 4.84 -2.60
C ALA A 8 11.28 6.17 -2.37
N ASP A 9 12.00 7.27 -2.14
CA ASP A 9 11.41 8.62 -1.99
C ASP A 9 10.70 9.09 -3.27
N THR A 10 11.29 8.78 -4.42
CA THR A 10 10.70 9.12 -5.73
C THR A 10 9.40 8.34 -5.98
N LEU A 11 9.37 7.06 -5.62
CA LEU A 11 8.18 6.21 -5.73
C LEU A 11 7.09 6.57 -4.70
N ALA A 12 7.50 6.94 -3.48
CA ALA A 12 6.58 7.39 -2.44
C ALA A 12 5.80 8.64 -2.86
N LYS A 13 6.49 9.63 -3.45
CA LYS A 13 5.86 10.84 -4.01
C LYS A 13 4.85 10.55 -5.12
N ALA A 14 5.09 9.50 -5.92
CA ALA A 14 4.13 9.07 -6.94
C ALA A 14 2.91 8.34 -6.34
N ARG A 15 3.07 7.63 -5.21
CA ARG A 15 2.02 6.84 -4.55
C ARG A 15 1.08 7.67 -3.68
N LEU A 16 1.56 8.76 -3.07
CA LEU A 16 0.79 9.71 -2.26
C LEU A 16 -0.45 10.32 -2.97
N GLY A 17 -0.57 10.18 -4.30
CA GLY A 17 -1.79 10.54 -5.04
C GLY A 17 -2.90 9.48 -5.02
N ALA A 18 -2.66 8.30 -4.46
CA ALA A 18 -3.61 7.18 -4.38
C ALA A 18 -3.89 6.83 -2.91
N ASP A 19 -5.09 7.17 -2.45
CA ASP A 19 -5.56 6.99 -1.08
C ASP A 19 -5.74 5.48 -0.74
N GLU A 20 -4.93 4.95 0.17
CA GLU A 20 -5.06 3.59 0.70
C GLU A 20 -5.01 3.61 2.24
N SER A 21 -6.19 3.50 2.87
CA SER A 21 -6.34 3.28 4.31
C SER A 21 -5.44 2.13 4.79
N ALA A 22 -4.75 2.29 5.92
CA ALA A 22 -3.75 1.37 6.47
C ALA A 22 -4.22 -0.10 6.62
N GLU A 23 -4.17 -0.84 5.52
CA GLU A 23 -4.42 -2.27 5.45
C GLU A 23 -3.19 -3.00 6.02
N TRP A 24 -3.42 -4.03 6.86
CA TRP A 24 -2.35 -4.80 7.48
C TRP A 24 -1.40 -5.35 6.41
N SER A 25 -0.09 -5.15 6.59
CA SER A 25 0.95 -5.58 5.66
C SER A 25 2.06 -6.36 6.39
N PRO A 26 2.48 -7.52 5.88
CA PRO A 26 3.53 -8.33 6.51
C PRO A 26 4.89 -7.62 6.50
N ARG A 27 5.83 -8.04 7.35
CA ARG A 27 7.20 -7.49 7.32
C ARG A 27 7.99 -8.11 6.15
N VAL A 28 8.95 -7.37 5.56
CA VAL A 28 9.84 -7.93 4.50
C VAL A 28 10.54 -9.21 4.96
N SER A 29 10.96 -9.27 6.23
CA SER A 29 11.61 -10.44 6.83
C SER A 29 10.73 -11.69 6.88
N GLU A 30 9.41 -11.53 6.84
CA GLU A 30 8.42 -12.60 6.88
C GLU A 30 7.90 -12.95 5.47
N PHE A 31 8.29 -12.18 4.45
CA PHE A 31 7.85 -12.35 3.07
C PHE A 31 8.89 -13.12 2.26
N ASP A 32 8.93 -14.43 2.49
CA ASP A 32 9.78 -15.36 1.74
C ASP A 32 9.10 -15.81 0.42
N LEU A 33 9.80 -16.65 -0.36
CA LEU A 33 9.27 -17.19 -1.61
C LEU A 33 7.94 -17.93 -1.39
N THR A 34 7.79 -18.62 -0.26
CA THR A 34 6.57 -19.35 0.09
C THR A 34 5.41 -18.39 0.27
N ALA A 35 5.61 -17.32 1.04
CA ALA A 35 4.63 -16.26 1.25
C ALA A 35 4.25 -15.58 -0.07
N HIS A 36 5.23 -15.34 -0.95
CA HIS A 36 4.97 -14.82 -2.30
C HIS A 36 4.11 -15.77 -3.13
N MET A 37 4.45 -17.06 -3.20
CA MET A 37 3.66 -18.03 -3.95
C MET A 37 2.24 -18.19 -3.40
N LEU A 38 2.07 -18.19 -2.08
CA LEU A 38 0.74 -18.23 -1.45
C LEU A 38 -0.09 -17.00 -1.80
N ARG A 39 0.55 -15.81 -1.84
CA ARG A 39 -0.09 -14.57 -2.27
C ARG A 39 -0.59 -14.68 -3.72
N GLU A 40 0.24 -15.17 -4.63
CA GLU A 40 -0.13 -15.34 -6.04
C GLU A 40 -1.29 -16.34 -6.20
N LEU A 41 -1.26 -17.48 -5.49
CA LEU A 41 -2.36 -18.44 -5.50
C LEU A 41 -3.68 -17.84 -4.99
N ILE A 42 -3.63 -17.00 -3.96
CA ILE A 42 -4.81 -16.29 -3.46
C ILE A 42 -5.31 -15.28 -4.50
N HIS A 43 -4.40 -14.60 -5.21
CA HIS A 43 -4.77 -13.67 -6.26
C HIS A 43 -5.48 -14.38 -7.43
N GLU A 44 -4.88 -15.45 -7.94
CA GLU A 44 -5.44 -16.27 -9.03
C GLU A 44 -6.83 -16.84 -8.68
N THR A 45 -7.00 -17.37 -7.46
CA THR A 45 -8.31 -17.88 -7.01
C THR A 45 -9.37 -16.78 -6.90
N ARG A 46 -9.00 -15.57 -6.48
CA ARG A 46 -9.92 -14.41 -6.48
C ARG A 46 -10.31 -14.00 -7.90
N MET A 47 -9.35 -13.98 -8.83
CA MET A 47 -9.62 -13.68 -10.23
C MET A 47 -10.55 -14.72 -10.86
N MET A 48 -10.31 -16.01 -10.65
CA MET A 48 -11.20 -17.08 -11.13
C MET A 48 -12.62 -16.90 -10.59
N ARG A 49 -12.78 -16.56 -9.30
CA ARG A 49 -14.09 -16.28 -8.71
C ARG A 49 -14.77 -15.06 -9.35
N ALA A 50 -14.02 -13.99 -9.62
CA ALA A 50 -14.56 -12.80 -10.26
C ALA A 50 -15.07 -13.10 -11.68
N VAL A 51 -14.31 -13.89 -12.46
CA VAL A 51 -14.72 -14.35 -13.80
C VAL A 51 -16.00 -15.18 -13.73
N LEU A 52 -16.11 -16.09 -12.76
CA LEU A 52 -17.33 -16.90 -12.58
C LEU A 52 -18.55 -16.05 -12.19
N ILE A 53 -18.37 -15.05 -11.31
CA ILE A 53 -19.45 -14.12 -10.95
C ILE A 53 -19.92 -13.35 -12.18
N GLN A 54 -18.97 -12.83 -12.97
CA GLN A 54 -19.29 -12.09 -14.19
C GLN A 54 -19.97 -12.97 -15.24
N ALA A 55 -19.50 -14.20 -15.43
CA ALA A 55 -20.11 -15.17 -16.36
C ALA A 55 -21.55 -15.51 -15.99
N ASN A 56 -21.89 -15.51 -14.70
CA ASN A 56 -23.25 -15.73 -14.18
C ASN A 56 -24.10 -14.46 -14.11
N GLY A 57 -23.66 -13.34 -14.71
CA GLY A 57 -24.39 -12.08 -14.76
C GLY A 57 -24.32 -11.23 -13.49
N GLY A 58 -23.44 -11.59 -12.53
CA GLY A 58 -23.16 -10.77 -11.36
C GLY A 58 -22.12 -9.69 -11.62
N LYS A 59 -22.11 -8.63 -10.79
CA LYS A 59 -21.03 -7.65 -10.77
C LYS A 59 -19.94 -8.11 -9.80
N PRO A 60 -18.73 -8.49 -10.25
CA PRO A 60 -17.65 -8.81 -9.33
C PRO A 60 -17.31 -7.57 -8.49
N GLY A 61 -17.08 -7.79 -7.18
CA GLY A 61 -16.63 -6.73 -6.27
C GLY A 61 -15.21 -6.27 -6.61
N GLU A 62 -14.83 -5.10 -6.10
CA GLU A 62 -13.47 -4.58 -6.26
C GLU A 62 -12.48 -5.54 -5.59
N MET A 63 -11.58 -6.11 -6.40
CA MET A 63 -10.56 -7.03 -5.91
C MET A 63 -9.42 -6.23 -5.29
N LYS A 64 -9.44 -6.09 -3.97
CA LYS A 64 -8.29 -5.54 -3.25
C LYS A 64 -7.08 -6.45 -3.42
N PRO A 65 -5.91 -5.91 -3.81
CA PRO A 65 -4.69 -6.68 -3.86
C PRO A 65 -4.39 -7.25 -2.47
N PHE A 66 -3.87 -8.48 -2.41
CA PHE A 66 -3.45 -9.04 -1.13
C PHE A 66 -2.25 -8.22 -0.62
N PRO A 67 -2.17 -7.92 0.69
CA PRO A 67 -1.17 -7.02 1.22
C PRO A 67 0.25 -7.46 0.86
N ALA A 68 1.02 -6.53 0.30
CA ALA A 68 2.44 -6.67 0.04
C ALA A 68 3.23 -6.48 1.35
N PRO A 69 4.48 -6.97 1.44
CA PRO A 69 5.31 -6.64 2.58
C PRO A 69 5.50 -5.12 2.69
N ARG A 70 5.57 -4.61 3.92
CA ARG A 70 5.93 -3.21 4.20
C ARG A 70 7.33 -2.95 3.70
N THR A 71 7.44 -2.11 2.69
CA THR A 71 8.70 -1.72 2.05
C THR A 71 9.23 -0.39 2.63
N GLU A 72 10.48 -0.07 2.34
CA GLU A 72 11.05 1.27 2.63
C GLU A 72 10.29 2.40 1.93
N ILE A 73 9.57 2.10 0.84
CA ILE A 73 8.68 3.05 0.16
C ILE A 73 7.53 3.42 1.11
N ASP A 74 6.92 2.45 1.78
CA ASP A 74 5.81 2.70 2.71
C ASP A 74 6.29 3.55 3.90
N ALA A 75 7.49 3.28 4.41
CA ALA A 75 8.11 4.11 5.45
C ALA A 75 8.42 5.54 4.95
N ALA A 76 8.86 5.70 3.70
CA ALA A 76 9.09 7.00 3.10
C ALA A 76 7.78 7.78 2.87
N VAL A 77 6.70 7.10 2.45
CA VAL A 77 5.35 7.67 2.35
C VAL A 77 4.88 8.17 3.71
N GLU A 78 4.97 7.38 4.77
CA GLU A 78 4.57 7.78 6.12
C GLU A 78 5.35 9.02 6.61
N ARG A 79 6.65 9.13 6.30
CA ARG A 79 7.44 10.33 6.63
C ARG A 79 6.96 11.54 5.85
N LEU A 80 6.74 11.41 4.54
CA LEU A 80 6.29 12.50 3.68
C LEU A 80 4.88 12.97 4.07
N GLU A 81 3.97 12.07 4.42
CA GLU A 81 2.65 12.41 4.95
C GLU A 81 2.75 13.20 6.25
N ARG A 82 3.67 12.79 7.14
CA ARG A 82 3.91 13.51 8.39
C ARG A 82 4.48 14.90 8.15
N GLU A 83 5.49 15.05 7.29
CA GLU A 83 6.07 16.34 6.91
C GLU A 83 5.02 17.25 6.27
N TRP A 84 4.22 16.72 5.34
CA TRP A 84 3.11 17.46 4.73
C TRP A 84 2.08 17.92 5.76
N THR A 85 1.73 17.06 6.72
CA THR A 85 0.76 17.36 7.78
C THR A 85 1.28 18.46 8.70
N VAL A 86 2.56 18.41 9.08
CA VAL A 86 3.22 19.46 9.88
C VAL A 86 3.25 20.78 9.12
N ASP A 87 3.62 20.77 7.85
CA ASP A 87 3.62 21.98 7.00
C ASP A 87 2.22 22.57 6.81
N PHE A 88 1.21 21.71 6.64
CA PHE A 88 -0.18 22.12 6.47
C PHE A 88 -0.75 22.73 7.75
N LEU A 89 -0.51 22.08 8.90
CA LEU A 89 -0.95 22.57 10.20
C LEU A 89 -0.21 23.85 10.62
N GLY A 90 1.07 23.97 10.29
CA GLY A 90 1.86 25.20 10.48
C GLY A 90 1.28 26.39 9.70
N LYS A 91 0.81 26.17 8.46
CA LYS A 91 0.11 27.20 7.68
C LYS A 91 -1.24 27.62 8.28
N LEU A 92 -1.86 26.73 9.05
CA LEU A 92 -3.10 26.99 9.79
C LEU A 92 -2.87 27.54 11.21
N GLY A 93 -1.61 27.71 11.62
CA GLY A 93 -1.23 28.29 12.92
C GLY A 93 -1.23 27.28 14.08
N PHE A 94 -1.24 25.98 13.79
CA PHE A 94 -1.08 24.92 14.78
C PHE A 94 0.40 24.49 14.86
N ASP A 95 0.85 24.12 16.05
CA ASP A 95 2.22 23.68 16.34
C ASP A 95 2.30 22.15 16.45
N GLU A 96 3.52 21.60 16.37
CA GLU A 96 3.85 20.17 16.42
C GLU A 96 3.40 19.49 17.74
N SER A 97 3.03 20.29 18.74
CA SER A 97 2.47 19.85 20.03
C SER A 97 1.07 19.22 19.95
N TYR A 98 0.42 19.23 18.78
CA TYR A 98 -0.92 18.66 18.55
C TYR A 98 -0.95 17.37 17.70
N ILE A 99 0.21 16.83 17.28
CA ILE A 99 0.37 15.64 16.42
C ILE A 99 1.14 14.56 17.18
#